data_AF-A0A432YBT6-F1
#
_entry.id   AF-A0A432YBT6-F1
#
_cell.length_a   1.000
_cell.length_b   1.000
_cell.length_c   1.000
_cell.angle_alpha   90.00
_cell.angle_beta   90.00
_cell.angle_gamma   90.00
#
_symmetry.space_group_name_H-M   'P 1'
#
loop_
_entity.id
_entity.type
_entity.pdbx_description
1 polymer ?
#
loop_
_entity_poly.entity_id
_entity_poly.type
_entity_poly.pdbx_seq_one_letter_code
_entity_poly.pdbx_strand_id
1 'polypeptide(L)'
;MREKRKSWIAVSSAIGASMVISQGAAATTSPHASLAPATLLAAPGPMMEGEGEGAVNVDLTTNDAAFLAQLGLIRGHLWVGMKLYEQGHLAMAKTHMKHPGDELYAGLVSAFEARDLPGFAEPLSDLADSVNNDADKATVMAHYAALKEAIGANEPLPSMSAGEVLKSIASMLLTSADEYAIGIKQNQVVNVHEFQDAYGFQQIALSRLDALSEAQRAGAEDAIEETRNVIQGLDELWPTTTPEGELEGDASLIYGAASRIEMEANGI
;
A
#
# COMPACT_ATOMS: atom_id res chain seq x y z
N MET A 1 3.40 35.12 -38.19
CA MET A 1 3.57 34.01 -37.23
C MET A 1 5.01 33.99 -36.76
N ARG A 2 5.23 34.28 -35.47
CA ARG A 2 6.50 34.11 -34.76
C ARG A 2 6.13 33.69 -33.34
N GLU A 3 6.38 32.44 -33.03
CA GLU A 3 6.12 31.86 -31.71
C GLU A 3 7.10 32.44 -30.68
N LYS A 4 6.57 32.83 -29.53
CA LYS A 4 7.36 33.22 -28.35
C LYS A 4 7.49 32.00 -27.44
N ARG A 5 8.66 31.35 -27.45
CA ARG A 5 9.04 30.39 -26.39
C ARG A 5 9.43 31.19 -25.14
N LYS A 6 8.75 30.94 -24.02
CA LYS A 6 9.12 31.48 -22.71
C LYS A 6 10.13 30.53 -22.07
N SER A 7 11.36 30.99 -21.89
CA SER A 7 12.38 30.31 -21.09
C SER A 7 12.22 30.72 -19.63
N TRP A 8 12.07 29.74 -18.73
CA TRP A 8 12.17 29.96 -17.30
C TRP A 8 13.60 29.62 -16.86
N ILE A 9 14.33 30.65 -16.44
CA ILE A 9 15.65 30.53 -15.79
C ILE A 9 15.35 30.40 -14.29
N ALA A 10 15.62 29.23 -13.72
CA ALA A 10 15.59 29.04 -12.27
C ALA A 10 16.92 29.55 -11.69
N VAL A 11 16.84 30.59 -10.86
CA VAL A 11 17.97 31.08 -10.06
C VAL A 11 17.95 30.33 -8.73
N SER A 12 18.92 29.45 -8.51
CA SER A 12 19.11 28.77 -7.22
C SER A 12 20.03 29.62 -6.34
N SER A 13 19.47 30.19 -5.28
CA SER A 13 20.25 30.81 -4.20
C SER A 13 20.77 29.72 -3.26
N ALA A 14 22.09 29.53 -3.22
CA ALA A 14 22.75 28.65 -2.27
C ALA A 14 22.90 29.36 -0.90
N ILE A 15 22.33 28.78 0.16
CA ILE A 15 22.61 29.16 1.55
C ILE A 15 23.77 28.28 2.03
N GLY A 16 24.91 28.91 2.33
CA GLY A 16 26.09 28.23 2.85
C GLY A 16 25.94 27.90 4.34
N ALA A 17 26.20 26.65 4.70
CA ALA A 17 26.34 26.22 6.09
C ALA A 17 27.83 26.10 6.45
N SER A 18 28.26 26.87 7.45
CA SER A 18 29.60 26.84 8.00
C SER A 18 29.78 25.63 8.92
N MET A 19 30.79 24.79 8.64
CA MET A 19 31.24 23.74 9.56
C MET A 19 32.17 24.33 10.64
N VAL A 20 31.88 24.02 11.90
CA VAL A 20 32.81 24.19 13.02
C VAL A 20 33.48 22.83 13.27
N ILE A 21 34.81 22.78 13.14
CA ILE A 21 35.63 21.63 13.51
C ILE A 21 36.14 21.85 14.93
N SER A 22 35.87 20.90 15.83
CA SER A 22 36.58 20.78 17.11
C SER A 22 37.32 19.44 17.13
N GLN A 23 38.64 19.49 17.34
CA GLN A 23 39.48 18.32 17.58
C GLN A 23 39.66 18.08 19.08
N GLY A 24 39.67 16.80 19.47
CA GLY A 24 40.62 16.28 20.46
C GLY A 24 40.02 15.55 21.66
N ALA A 25 40.11 14.21 21.65
CA ALA A 25 40.92 13.41 22.59
C ALA A 25 40.59 11.91 22.46
N ALA A 26 41.61 11.06 22.62
CA ALA A 26 41.60 9.63 22.32
C ALA A 26 41.54 8.73 23.57
N ALA A 27 41.26 7.43 23.30
CA ALA A 27 41.41 6.21 24.11
C ALA A 27 40.21 5.84 25.02
N THR A 28 39.68 4.61 25.14
CA THR A 28 40.16 3.21 24.96
C THR A 28 38.99 2.21 24.76
N THR A 29 39.20 1.14 23.95
CA THR A 29 38.68 -0.28 23.97
C THR A 29 37.32 -0.62 24.65
N SER A 30 36.31 -1.31 24.09
CA SER A 30 36.25 -2.62 23.39
C SER A 30 34.78 -2.90 22.92
N PRO A 31 34.45 -4.02 22.23
CA PRO A 31 33.50 -4.02 21.10
C PRO A 31 32.05 -4.36 21.46
N HIS A 32 31.11 -3.57 20.94
CA HIS A 32 29.77 -4.06 20.59
C HIS A 32 29.40 -3.52 19.22
N ALA A 33 29.28 -4.44 18.27
CA ALA A 33 28.74 -4.16 16.95
C ALA A 33 27.26 -3.75 17.10
N SER A 34 26.97 -2.48 16.85
CA SER A 34 25.63 -2.01 16.53
C SER A 34 25.67 -1.59 15.07
N LEU A 35 25.15 -2.46 14.20
CA LEU A 35 24.81 -2.10 12.83
C LEU A 35 23.50 -1.31 12.90
N ALA A 36 23.59 0.01 12.98
CA ALA A 36 22.48 0.87 12.60
C ALA A 36 22.40 0.84 11.07
N PRO A 37 21.24 0.52 10.45
CA PRO A 37 21.10 0.69 9.02
C PRO A 37 21.14 2.19 8.71
N ALA A 38 22.11 2.58 7.88
CA ALA A 38 22.19 3.93 7.34
C ALA A 38 21.04 4.11 6.35
N THR A 39 20.01 4.86 6.75
CA THR A 39 19.01 5.41 5.85
C THR A 39 19.69 6.46 4.96
N LEU A 40 19.92 6.08 3.71
CA LEU A 40 20.42 6.99 2.68
C LEU A 40 19.26 7.90 2.26
N LEU A 41 19.35 9.19 2.57
CA LEU A 41 18.47 10.24 2.06
C LEU A 41 18.58 10.30 0.53
N ALA A 42 17.57 9.80 -0.17
CA ALA A 42 17.37 10.08 -1.58
C ALA A 42 16.86 11.54 -1.74
N ALA A 43 17.37 12.24 -2.75
CA ALA A 43 16.96 13.60 -3.08
C ALA A 43 15.50 13.66 -3.58
N PRO A 44 14.76 14.76 -3.34
CA PRO A 44 13.37 14.85 -3.75
C PRO A 44 13.28 14.96 -5.28
N GLY A 45 12.81 13.88 -5.92
CA GLY A 45 12.17 13.94 -7.22
C GLY A 45 10.79 14.59 -7.11
N PRO A 46 10.09 14.85 -8.23
CA PRO A 46 8.69 15.29 -8.17
C PRO A 46 7.90 14.29 -7.32
N MET A 47 7.30 14.78 -6.24
CA MET A 47 6.63 13.96 -5.23
C MET A 47 5.54 13.12 -5.89
N MET A 48 5.74 11.81 -5.93
CA MET A 48 4.63 10.86 -5.98
C MET A 48 4.18 10.69 -4.52
N GLU A 49 2.88 10.79 -4.27
CA GLU A 49 2.32 10.92 -2.92
C GLU A 49 2.36 9.60 -2.10
N GLY A 50 2.75 8.45 -2.67
CA GLY A 50 2.97 7.22 -1.90
C GLY A 50 4.35 7.18 -1.24
N GLU A 51 4.44 7.69 -0.01
CA GLU A 51 5.71 7.73 0.74
C GLU A 51 6.12 6.36 1.33
N GLY A 52 5.23 5.36 1.39
CA GLY A 52 5.46 4.07 2.06
C GLY A 52 5.40 2.79 1.20
N GLU A 53 4.67 2.79 0.08
CA GLU A 53 4.24 1.54 -0.57
C GLU A 53 5.19 1.00 -1.66
N GLY A 54 6.11 1.83 -2.15
CA GLY A 54 6.96 1.51 -3.30
C GLY A 54 8.24 0.70 -3.00
N ALA A 55 8.57 0.44 -1.73
CA ALA A 55 9.87 -0.10 -1.33
C ALA A 55 9.84 -1.59 -0.95
N VAL A 56 9.40 -2.46 -1.85
CA VAL A 56 9.53 -3.91 -1.65
C VAL A 56 10.92 -4.38 -2.09
N ASN A 57 11.85 -4.53 -1.15
CA ASN A 57 13.18 -5.16 -1.38
C ASN A 57 13.10 -6.70 -1.50
N VAL A 58 11.94 -7.23 -1.88
CA VAL A 58 11.65 -8.67 -2.01
C VAL A 58 11.43 -9.00 -3.48
N ASP A 59 12.00 -10.11 -3.94
CA ASP A 59 11.82 -10.59 -5.31
C ASP A 59 10.40 -11.15 -5.52
N LEU A 60 9.54 -10.34 -6.14
CA LEU A 60 8.16 -10.70 -6.46
C LEU A 60 8.04 -11.81 -7.51
N THR A 61 9.11 -12.09 -8.27
CA THR A 61 9.11 -13.15 -9.30
C THR A 61 9.06 -14.54 -8.66
N THR A 62 9.55 -14.68 -7.43
CA THR A 62 9.65 -15.97 -6.72
C THR A 62 8.93 -16.00 -5.37
N ASN A 63 8.65 -14.85 -4.76
CA ASN A 63 7.96 -14.80 -3.47
C ASN A 63 6.44 -14.63 -3.64
N ASP A 64 5.71 -15.71 -3.38
CA ASP A 64 4.25 -15.77 -3.56
C ASP A 64 3.48 -14.87 -2.59
N ALA A 65 3.86 -14.87 -1.31
CA ALA A 65 3.20 -14.03 -0.30
C ALA A 65 3.38 -12.54 -0.61
N ALA A 66 4.60 -12.13 -1.00
CA ALA A 66 4.88 -10.74 -1.37
C ALA A 66 4.18 -10.33 -2.68
N PHE A 67 4.15 -11.22 -3.68
CA PHE A 67 3.41 -10.98 -4.93
C PHE A 67 1.91 -10.81 -4.67
N LEU A 68 1.31 -11.68 -3.84
CA LEU A 68 -0.07 -11.54 -3.39
C LEU A 68 -0.29 -10.24 -2.60
N ALA A 69 0.62 -9.86 -1.70
CA ALA A 69 0.50 -8.63 -0.93
C ALA A 69 0.43 -7.42 -1.85
N GLN A 70 1.33 -7.32 -2.83
CA GLN A 70 1.37 -6.25 -3.81
C GLN A 70 0.07 -6.15 -4.64
N LEU A 71 -0.49 -7.28 -5.09
CA LEU A 71 -1.81 -7.31 -5.74
C LEU A 71 -2.93 -6.86 -4.79
N GLY A 72 -2.81 -7.19 -3.50
CA GLY A 72 -3.76 -6.80 -2.47
C GLY A 72 -3.75 -5.29 -2.19
N LEU A 73 -2.57 -4.66 -2.20
CA LEU A 73 -2.44 -3.20 -2.08
C LEU A 73 -3.13 -2.50 -3.26
N ILE A 74 -2.90 -2.96 -4.50
CA ILE A 74 -3.63 -2.44 -5.67
C ILE A 74 -5.15 -2.56 -5.46
N ARG A 75 -5.64 -3.72 -4.99
CA ARG A 75 -7.07 -3.88 -4.69
C ARG A 75 -7.57 -2.92 -3.61
N GLY A 76 -6.74 -2.57 -2.63
CA GLY A 76 -7.12 -1.68 -1.53
C GLY A 76 -7.37 -0.25 -1.98
N HIS A 77 -6.42 0.31 -2.73
CA HIS A 77 -6.56 1.60 -3.42
C HIS A 77 -7.86 1.66 -4.25
N LEU A 78 -8.07 0.63 -5.07
CA LEU A 78 -9.26 0.55 -5.93
C LEU A 78 -10.55 0.46 -5.10
N TRP A 79 -10.53 -0.30 -4.00
CA TRP A 79 -11.68 -0.44 -3.12
C TRP A 79 -12.04 0.90 -2.47
N VAL A 80 -11.07 1.60 -1.87
CA VAL A 80 -11.35 2.87 -1.18
C VAL A 80 -11.67 3.99 -2.17
N GLY A 81 -10.99 4.04 -3.32
CA GLY A 81 -11.29 4.96 -4.41
C GLY A 81 -12.71 4.78 -4.94
N MET A 82 -13.16 3.54 -5.16
CA MET A 82 -14.54 3.26 -5.58
C MET A 82 -15.55 3.55 -4.48
N LYS A 83 -15.21 3.28 -3.21
CA LYS A 83 -16.07 3.63 -2.07
C LYS A 83 -16.31 5.15 -2.01
N LEU A 84 -15.25 5.93 -2.17
CA LEU A 84 -15.30 7.40 -2.22
C LEU A 84 -16.06 7.90 -3.44
N TYR A 85 -15.87 7.28 -4.61
CA TYR A 85 -16.63 7.57 -5.83
C TYR A 85 -18.14 7.40 -5.60
N GLU A 86 -18.55 6.27 -5.02
CA GLU A 86 -19.95 5.97 -4.71
C GLU A 86 -20.56 6.93 -3.67
N GLN A 87 -19.73 7.45 -2.75
CA GLN A 87 -20.11 8.47 -1.77
C GLN A 87 -20.13 9.90 -2.36
N GLY A 88 -19.70 10.08 -3.61
CA GLY A 88 -19.64 11.39 -4.28
C GLY A 88 -18.38 12.21 -3.99
N HIS A 89 -17.39 11.64 -3.30
CA HIS A 89 -16.09 12.26 -3.04
C HIS A 89 -15.14 12.12 -4.24
N LEU A 90 -15.55 12.65 -5.40
CA LEU A 90 -14.86 12.42 -6.68
C LEU A 90 -13.39 12.84 -6.70
N ALA A 91 -13.04 13.95 -6.04
CA ALA A 91 -11.65 14.40 -6.00
C ALA A 91 -10.75 13.40 -5.27
N MET A 92 -11.19 12.88 -4.12
CA MET A 92 -10.46 11.86 -3.36
C MET A 92 -10.42 10.53 -4.13
N ALA A 93 -11.54 10.15 -4.77
CA ALA A 93 -11.58 8.97 -5.62
C ALA A 93 -10.53 9.02 -6.75
N LYS A 94 -10.35 10.17 -7.41
CA LYS A 94 -9.34 10.36 -8.45
C LYS A 94 -7.91 10.18 -7.94
N THR A 95 -7.61 10.62 -6.72
CA THR A 95 -6.30 10.39 -6.08
C THR A 95 -5.98 8.89 -6.02
N HIS A 96 -6.93 8.11 -5.48
CA HIS A 96 -6.79 6.65 -5.31
C HIS A 96 -6.75 5.85 -6.62
N MET A 97 -7.24 6.40 -7.73
CA MET A 97 -7.11 5.76 -9.04
C MET A 97 -5.73 5.91 -9.67
N LYS A 98 -4.90 6.83 -9.16
CA LYS A 98 -3.59 7.14 -9.74
C LYS A 98 -2.48 6.26 -9.14
N HIS A 99 -2.46 6.11 -7.82
CA HIS A 99 -1.37 5.43 -7.09
C HIS A 99 -1.10 3.99 -7.57
N PRO A 100 -2.11 3.15 -7.87
CA PRO A 100 -1.86 1.78 -8.32
C PRO A 100 -1.03 1.68 -9.60
N GLY A 101 -1.25 2.57 -10.56
CA GLY A 101 -0.55 2.56 -11.85
C GLY A 101 0.87 3.10 -11.73
N ASP A 102 1.03 4.23 -11.03
CA ASP A 102 2.29 4.97 -10.97
C ASP A 102 3.34 4.29 -10.09
N GLU A 103 2.90 3.58 -9.03
CA GLU A 103 3.82 3.08 -7.99
C GLU A 103 3.78 1.56 -7.86
N LEU A 104 2.60 0.96 -7.73
CA LEU A 104 2.48 -0.46 -7.38
C LEU A 104 2.58 -1.39 -8.59
N TYR A 105 1.92 -1.06 -9.69
CA TYR A 105 1.86 -1.89 -10.90
C TYR A 105 3.22 -1.99 -11.58
N ALA A 106 4.00 -0.90 -11.59
CA ALA A 106 5.34 -0.89 -12.18
C ALA A 106 6.26 -1.95 -11.55
N GLY A 107 6.15 -2.19 -10.24
CA GLY A 107 6.88 -3.24 -9.53
C GLY A 107 6.47 -4.67 -9.91
N LEU A 108 5.25 -4.87 -10.42
CA LEU A 108 4.71 -6.18 -10.77
C LEU A 108 5.04 -6.65 -12.20
N VAL A 109 5.45 -5.73 -13.09
CA VAL A 109 5.65 -6.06 -14.52
C VAL A 109 6.61 -7.24 -14.71
N SER A 110 7.76 -7.21 -14.04
CA SER A 110 8.74 -8.30 -14.11
C SER A 110 8.23 -9.61 -13.48
N ALA A 111 7.41 -9.52 -12.45
CA ALA A 111 6.79 -10.69 -11.82
C ALA A 111 5.73 -11.33 -12.71
N PHE A 112 4.93 -10.54 -13.43
CA PHE A 112 3.97 -11.08 -14.40
C PHE A 112 4.68 -11.85 -15.51
N GLU A 113 5.74 -11.28 -16.09
CA GLU A 113 6.53 -11.98 -17.12
C GLU A 113 7.15 -13.28 -16.59
N ALA A 114 7.76 -13.25 -15.40
CA ALA A 114 8.40 -14.43 -14.81
C ALA A 114 7.40 -15.55 -14.43
N ARG A 115 6.16 -15.16 -14.08
CA ARG A 115 5.09 -16.07 -13.66
C ARG A 115 4.17 -16.49 -14.82
N ASP A 116 4.45 -16.07 -16.06
CA ASP A 116 3.62 -16.30 -17.26
C ASP A 116 2.16 -15.81 -17.08
N LEU A 117 2.02 -14.62 -16.49
CA LEU A 117 0.74 -13.98 -16.21
C LEU A 117 0.51 -12.80 -17.17
N PRO A 118 -0.74 -12.54 -17.57
CA PRO A 118 -1.04 -11.51 -18.59
C PRO A 118 -0.86 -10.06 -18.11
N GLY A 119 -0.81 -9.83 -16.80
CA GLY A 119 -0.93 -8.49 -16.22
C GLY A 119 -2.34 -7.90 -16.43
N PHE A 120 -2.49 -6.61 -16.13
CA PHE A 120 -3.77 -5.90 -16.23
C PHE A 120 -3.61 -4.38 -16.42
N ALA A 121 -2.54 -3.94 -17.10
CA ALA A 121 -2.25 -2.52 -17.32
C ALA A 121 -3.40 -1.76 -18.00
N GLU A 122 -3.99 -2.33 -19.06
CA GLU A 122 -5.07 -1.70 -19.81
C GLU A 122 -6.37 -1.58 -18.98
N PRO A 123 -6.91 -2.64 -18.35
CA PRO A 123 -8.04 -2.50 -17.43
C PRO A 123 -7.79 -1.51 -16.28
N LEU A 124 -6.54 -1.40 -15.81
CA LEU A 124 -6.18 -0.46 -14.76
C LEU A 124 -6.25 0.98 -15.26
N SER A 125 -5.67 1.28 -16.43
CA SER A 125 -5.76 2.61 -17.04
C SER A 125 -7.19 2.97 -17.44
N ASP A 126 -7.98 2.02 -17.93
CA ASP A 126 -9.37 2.26 -18.35
C ASP A 126 -10.23 2.73 -17.18
N LEU A 127 -10.09 2.10 -16.00
CA LEU A 127 -10.79 2.55 -14.81
C LEU A 127 -10.31 3.94 -14.40
N ALA A 128 -9.00 4.14 -14.28
CA ALA A 128 -8.44 5.41 -13.85
C ALA A 128 -8.87 6.57 -14.78
N ASP A 129 -8.80 6.36 -16.09
CA ASP A 129 -9.22 7.34 -17.10
C ASP A 129 -10.72 7.61 -17.04
N SER A 130 -11.55 6.59 -16.83
CA SER A 130 -13.00 6.78 -16.72
C SER A 130 -13.38 7.63 -15.50
N VAL A 131 -12.71 7.44 -14.36
CA VAL A 131 -12.93 8.25 -13.15
C VAL A 131 -12.37 9.65 -13.36
N ASN A 132 -11.15 9.79 -13.89
CA ASN A 132 -10.49 11.09 -14.09
C ASN A 132 -11.23 11.99 -15.08
N ASN A 133 -11.80 11.41 -16.14
CA ASN A 133 -12.53 12.13 -17.18
C ASN A 133 -14.04 12.30 -16.87
N ASP A 134 -14.47 11.97 -15.65
CA ASP A 134 -15.86 12.10 -15.20
C ASP A 134 -16.85 11.36 -16.14
N ALA A 135 -16.46 10.15 -16.57
CA ALA A 135 -17.34 9.28 -17.34
C ALA A 135 -18.61 8.94 -16.55
N ASP A 136 -19.67 8.53 -17.26
CA ASP A 136 -20.90 8.13 -16.60
C ASP A 136 -20.68 6.90 -15.69
N LYS A 137 -21.51 6.81 -14.64
CA LYS A 137 -21.41 5.75 -13.64
C LYS A 137 -21.45 4.35 -14.24
N ALA A 138 -22.19 4.14 -15.34
CA ALA A 138 -22.29 2.81 -15.94
C ALA A 138 -20.95 2.38 -16.55
N THR A 139 -20.29 3.30 -17.25
CA THR A 139 -18.93 3.11 -17.77
C THR A 139 -17.92 2.83 -16.66
N VAL A 140 -17.88 3.66 -15.61
CA VAL A 140 -16.95 3.47 -14.48
C VAL A 140 -17.12 2.11 -13.82
N MET A 141 -18.37 1.70 -13.55
CA MET A 141 -18.64 0.40 -12.92
C MET A 141 -18.30 -0.78 -13.83
N ALA A 142 -18.46 -0.63 -15.15
CA ALA A 142 -18.05 -1.64 -16.12
C ALA A 142 -16.53 -1.82 -16.15
N HIS A 143 -15.76 -0.73 -16.18
CA HIS A 143 -14.30 -0.78 -16.11
C HIS A 143 -13.82 -1.37 -14.78
N TYR A 144 -14.46 -0.99 -13.65
CA TYR A 144 -14.12 -1.57 -12.35
C TYR A 144 -14.38 -3.08 -12.30
N ALA A 145 -15.48 -3.56 -12.89
CA ALA A 145 -15.76 -4.98 -12.98
C ALA A 145 -14.71 -5.73 -13.82
N ALA A 146 -14.35 -5.19 -15.00
CA ALA A 146 -13.32 -5.76 -15.87
C ALA A 146 -11.95 -5.81 -15.18
N LEU A 147 -11.57 -4.75 -14.47
CA LEU A 147 -10.31 -4.72 -13.71
C LEU A 147 -10.31 -5.76 -12.58
N LYS A 148 -11.40 -5.92 -11.84
CA LYS A 148 -11.48 -6.97 -10.79
C LYS A 148 -11.30 -8.36 -11.35
N GLU A 149 -11.87 -8.65 -12.52
CA GLU A 149 -11.69 -9.92 -13.23
C GLU A 149 -10.24 -10.10 -13.67
N ALA A 150 -9.64 -9.07 -14.28
CA ALA A 150 -8.25 -9.09 -14.71
C ALA A 150 -7.27 -9.32 -13.55
N ILE A 151 -7.45 -8.63 -12.42
CA ILE A 151 -6.64 -8.89 -11.21
C ILE A 151 -6.86 -10.33 -10.73
N GLY A 152 -8.10 -10.82 -10.71
CA GLY A 152 -8.41 -12.21 -10.32
C GLY A 152 -7.72 -13.26 -11.20
N ALA A 153 -7.58 -13.02 -12.51
CA ALA A 153 -6.85 -13.90 -13.41
C ALA A 153 -5.33 -13.93 -13.16
N ASN A 154 -4.81 -12.88 -12.52
CA ASN A 154 -3.39 -12.75 -12.14
C ASN A 154 -3.12 -13.11 -10.67
N GLU A 155 -4.15 -13.47 -9.90
CA GLU A 155 -4.06 -13.74 -8.47
C GLU A 155 -4.29 -15.24 -8.20
N PRO A 156 -3.21 -16.05 -8.13
CA PRO A 156 -3.31 -17.51 -8.08
C PRO A 156 -3.72 -18.05 -6.69
N LEU A 157 -4.68 -17.42 -5.99
CA LEU A 157 -5.11 -17.79 -4.64
C LEU A 157 -5.37 -19.30 -4.44
N PRO A 158 -6.03 -20.02 -5.38
CA PRO A 158 -6.29 -21.46 -5.19
C PRO A 158 -5.04 -22.34 -5.20
N SER A 159 -3.93 -21.89 -5.79
CA SER A 159 -2.68 -22.65 -5.80
C SER A 159 -1.77 -22.34 -4.61
N MET A 160 -2.16 -21.38 -3.76
CA MET A 160 -1.37 -20.95 -2.61
C MET A 160 -1.75 -21.71 -1.36
N SER A 161 -0.79 -21.95 -0.48
CA SER A 161 -1.07 -22.45 0.87
C SER A 161 -1.82 -21.40 1.70
N ALA A 162 -2.57 -21.84 2.71
CA ALA A 162 -3.19 -20.91 3.65
C ALA A 162 -2.12 -20.02 4.33
N GLY A 163 -0.97 -20.59 4.70
CA GLY A 163 0.15 -19.83 5.29
C GLY A 163 0.68 -18.72 4.38
N GLU A 164 0.82 -18.96 3.07
CA GLU A 164 1.22 -17.91 2.11
C GLU A 164 0.18 -16.79 2.00
N VAL A 165 -1.11 -17.15 2.01
CA VAL A 165 -2.18 -16.16 1.99
C VAL A 165 -2.17 -15.33 3.28
N LEU A 166 -2.02 -15.96 4.46
CA LEU A 166 -1.94 -15.23 5.73
C LEU A 166 -0.68 -14.35 5.81
N LYS A 167 0.47 -14.81 5.30
CA LYS A 167 1.69 -13.97 5.17
C LYS A 167 1.47 -12.76 4.28
N SER A 168 0.74 -12.92 3.18
CA SER A 168 0.38 -11.80 2.32
C SER A 168 -0.48 -10.77 3.05
N ILE A 169 -1.41 -11.22 3.89
CA ILE A 169 -2.29 -10.37 4.71
C ILE A 169 -1.47 -9.63 5.77
N ALA A 170 -0.56 -10.32 6.46
CA ALA A 170 0.34 -9.69 7.42
C ALA A 170 1.18 -8.58 6.76
N SER A 171 1.74 -8.85 5.57
CA SER A 171 2.47 -7.83 4.80
C SER A 171 1.60 -6.63 4.41
N MET A 172 0.35 -6.86 4.01
CA MET A 172 -0.58 -5.76 3.70
C MET A 172 -0.91 -4.92 4.93
N LEU A 173 -1.06 -5.54 6.11
CA LEU A 173 -1.29 -4.80 7.35
C LEU A 173 -0.05 -4.03 7.83
N LEU A 174 1.16 -4.50 7.53
CA LEU A 174 2.37 -3.70 7.78
C LEU A 174 2.33 -2.39 6.98
N THR A 175 2.04 -2.47 5.68
CA THR A 175 1.86 -1.28 4.85
C THR A 175 0.68 -0.43 5.32
N SER A 176 -0.44 -1.04 5.69
CA SER A 176 -1.59 -0.33 6.29
C SER A 176 -1.19 0.44 7.56
N ALA A 177 -0.33 -0.13 8.40
CA ALA A 177 0.17 0.54 9.59
C ALA A 177 1.08 1.74 9.24
N ASP A 178 1.94 1.59 8.23
CA ASP A 178 2.79 2.66 7.73
C ASP A 178 1.94 3.84 7.21
N GLU A 179 0.93 3.54 6.37
CA GLU A 179 0.02 4.56 5.83
C GLU A 179 -0.85 5.20 6.92
N TYR A 180 -1.36 4.41 7.87
CA TYR A 180 -2.11 4.95 8.99
C TYR A 180 -1.26 5.90 9.86
N ALA A 181 0.03 5.59 10.06
CA ALA A 181 0.96 6.45 10.81
C ALA A 181 1.33 7.74 10.06
N ILE A 182 1.26 7.74 8.73
CA ILE A 182 1.36 8.96 7.93
C ILE A 182 0.07 9.76 8.03
N GLY A 183 -1.09 9.08 7.98
CA GLY A 183 -2.41 9.69 7.98
C GLY A 183 -2.82 10.31 9.32
N ILE A 184 -2.50 9.65 10.44
CA ILE A 184 -2.85 10.06 11.79
C ILE A 184 -1.57 10.39 12.59
N LYS A 185 -1.45 11.64 13.04
CA LYS A 185 -0.34 12.09 13.90
C LYS A 185 -0.88 12.85 15.09
N GLN A 186 -0.43 12.48 16.29
CA GLN A 186 -0.84 13.15 17.54
C GLN A 186 -2.37 13.25 17.69
N ASN A 187 -3.09 12.16 17.37
CA ASN A 187 -4.55 12.08 17.35
C ASN A 187 -5.24 13.08 16.40
N GLN A 188 -4.56 13.47 15.33
CA GLN A 188 -5.10 14.36 14.30
C GLN A 188 -5.00 13.67 12.93
N VAL A 189 -6.06 13.81 12.13
CA VAL A 189 -6.00 13.52 10.69
C VAL A 189 -5.11 14.57 10.02
N VAL A 190 -3.91 14.17 9.60
CA VAL A 190 -2.94 15.03 8.91
C VAL A 190 -2.80 14.70 7.43
N ASN A 191 -3.07 13.45 7.04
CA ASN A 191 -3.18 13.04 5.65
C ASN A 191 -4.36 12.05 5.51
N VAL A 192 -5.48 12.55 4.98
CA VAL A 192 -6.68 11.72 4.83
C VAL A 192 -6.54 10.65 3.74
N HIS A 193 -5.65 10.86 2.76
CA HIS A 193 -5.43 9.90 1.68
C HIS A 193 -4.71 8.64 2.21
N GLU A 194 -3.61 8.78 2.94
CA GLU A 194 -2.95 7.59 3.54
C GLU A 194 -3.83 6.87 4.57
N PHE A 195 -4.64 7.63 5.32
CA PHE A 195 -5.64 7.02 6.21
C PHE A 195 -6.65 6.14 5.43
N GLN A 196 -7.05 6.60 4.24
CA GLN A 196 -7.97 5.90 3.35
C GLN A 196 -7.32 4.67 2.72
N ASP A 197 -6.05 4.75 2.33
CA ASP A 197 -5.30 3.61 1.81
C ASP A 197 -5.15 2.51 2.85
N ALA A 198 -4.75 2.89 4.06
CA ALA A 198 -4.73 1.98 5.20
C ALA A 198 -6.09 1.27 5.41
N TYR A 199 -7.20 1.99 5.26
CA TYR A 199 -8.54 1.42 5.36
C TYR A 199 -8.82 0.42 4.23
N GLY A 200 -8.49 0.78 2.99
CA GLY A 200 -8.64 -0.09 1.83
C GLY A 200 -7.89 -1.41 2.00
N PHE A 201 -6.65 -1.36 2.51
CA PHE A 201 -5.84 -2.56 2.75
C PHE A 201 -6.46 -3.48 3.79
N GLN A 202 -6.99 -2.93 4.89
CA GLN A 202 -7.68 -3.71 5.92
C GLN A 202 -8.92 -4.41 5.35
N GLN A 203 -9.70 -3.73 4.51
CA GLN A 203 -10.91 -4.30 3.90
C GLN A 203 -10.58 -5.41 2.89
N ILE A 204 -9.50 -5.25 2.11
CA ILE A 204 -9.06 -6.31 1.20
C ILE A 204 -8.46 -7.49 1.97
N ALA A 205 -7.78 -7.27 3.09
CA ALA A 205 -7.31 -8.35 3.96
C ALA A 205 -8.47 -9.26 4.41
N LEU A 206 -9.59 -8.68 4.86
CA LEU A 206 -10.80 -9.44 5.19
C LEU A 206 -11.39 -10.17 3.96
N SER A 207 -11.52 -9.47 2.83
CA SER A 207 -12.05 -10.07 1.60
C SER A 207 -11.18 -11.23 1.10
N ARG A 208 -9.87 -11.20 1.34
CA ARG A 208 -8.96 -12.27 0.97
C ARG A 208 -9.16 -13.53 1.81
N LEU A 209 -9.47 -13.39 3.11
CA LEU A 209 -9.86 -14.53 3.95
C LEU A 209 -11.16 -15.18 3.46
N ASP A 210 -12.13 -14.37 3.05
CA ASP A 210 -13.40 -14.86 2.51
C ASP A 210 -13.18 -15.67 1.21
N ALA A 211 -12.20 -15.26 0.40
CA ALA A 211 -11.86 -15.88 -0.88
C ALA A 211 -11.06 -17.18 -0.78
N LEU A 212 -10.61 -17.59 0.41
CA LEU A 212 -9.92 -18.88 0.58
C LEU A 212 -10.80 -20.05 0.07
N SER A 213 -10.19 -21.10 -0.45
CA SER A 213 -10.89 -22.32 -0.83
C SER A 213 -11.30 -23.15 0.40
N GLU A 214 -12.23 -24.09 0.21
CA GLU A 214 -12.59 -25.06 1.25
C GLU A 214 -11.38 -25.87 1.74
N ALA A 215 -10.50 -26.27 0.82
CA ALA A 215 -9.29 -27.01 1.15
C ALA A 215 -8.30 -26.19 2.00
N GLN A 216 -8.10 -24.91 1.67
CA GLN A 216 -7.27 -24.01 2.47
C GLN A 216 -7.88 -23.79 3.86
N ARG A 217 -9.21 -23.60 3.95
CA ARG A 217 -9.91 -23.44 5.23
C ARG A 217 -9.79 -24.67 6.12
N ALA A 218 -10.03 -25.86 5.57
CA ALA A 218 -9.95 -27.11 6.33
C ALA A 218 -8.53 -27.40 6.87
N GLY A 219 -7.49 -26.90 6.21
CA GLY A 219 -6.10 -27.09 6.63
C GLY A 219 -5.59 -26.09 7.67
N ALA A 220 -6.32 -25.00 7.94
CA ALA A 220 -5.83 -23.87 8.74
C ALA A 220 -6.97 -23.11 9.47
N GLU A 221 -8.01 -23.82 9.89
CA GLU A 221 -9.25 -23.23 10.43
C GLU A 221 -8.98 -22.25 11.58
N ASP A 222 -8.24 -22.69 12.61
CA ASP A 222 -7.90 -21.88 13.78
C ASP A 222 -7.11 -20.61 13.41
N ALA A 223 -6.08 -20.75 12.55
CA ALA A 223 -5.23 -19.64 12.12
C ALA A 223 -6.02 -18.60 11.29
N ILE A 224 -6.96 -19.07 10.46
CA ILE A 224 -7.85 -18.21 9.65
C ILE A 224 -8.86 -17.49 10.54
N GLU A 225 -9.43 -18.17 11.53
CA GLU A 225 -10.36 -17.58 12.50
C GLU A 225 -9.67 -16.51 13.34
N GLU A 226 -8.49 -16.80 13.89
CA GLU A 226 -7.71 -15.83 14.68
C GLU A 226 -7.31 -14.64 13.82
N THR A 227 -6.84 -14.87 12.58
CA THR A 227 -6.52 -13.78 11.65
C THR A 227 -7.73 -12.87 11.40
N ARG A 228 -8.92 -13.45 11.21
CA ARG A 228 -10.16 -12.66 11.05
C ARG A 228 -10.46 -11.83 12.28
N ASN A 229 -10.41 -12.44 13.47
CA ASN A 229 -10.70 -11.75 14.73
C ASN A 229 -9.74 -10.58 14.97
N VAL A 230 -8.45 -10.79 14.70
CA VAL A 230 -7.41 -9.75 14.80
C VAL A 230 -7.71 -8.58 13.88
N ILE A 231 -8.08 -8.82 12.62
CA ILE A 231 -8.38 -7.75 11.66
C ILE A 231 -9.66 -7.00 12.01
N GLN A 232 -10.72 -7.71 12.42
CA GLN A 232 -11.99 -7.11 12.83
C GLN A 232 -11.84 -6.29 14.11
N GLY A 233 -10.91 -6.65 14.99
CA GLY A 233 -10.56 -5.86 16.17
C GLY A 233 -9.98 -4.47 15.85
N LEU A 234 -9.64 -4.19 14.59
CA LEU A 234 -9.14 -2.89 14.15
C LEU A 234 -10.24 -1.97 13.60
N ASP A 235 -11.50 -2.44 13.44
CA ASP A 235 -12.56 -1.70 12.75
C ASP A 235 -12.83 -0.31 13.36
N GLU A 236 -12.61 -0.15 14.67
CA GLU A 236 -12.79 1.14 15.37
C GLU A 236 -11.78 2.22 14.95
N LEU A 237 -10.65 1.85 14.33
CA LEU A 237 -9.67 2.80 13.79
C LEU A 237 -10.20 3.59 12.59
N TRP A 238 -11.25 3.10 11.93
CA TRP A 238 -11.86 3.70 10.74
C TRP A 238 -13.35 4.00 10.92
N PRO A 239 -13.71 5.01 11.74
CA PRO A 239 -15.12 5.34 12.00
C PRO A 239 -15.87 5.86 10.76
N THR A 240 -15.14 6.40 9.78
CA THR A 240 -15.66 6.86 8.48
C THR A 240 -14.55 6.82 7.43
N THR A 241 -14.92 6.85 6.15
CA THR A 241 -14.00 6.95 5.01
C THR A 241 -13.36 8.33 4.87
N THR A 242 -13.96 9.37 5.46
CA THR A 242 -13.53 10.78 5.34
C THR A 242 -13.46 11.45 6.71
N PRO A 243 -12.57 10.99 7.61
CA PRO A 243 -12.45 11.62 8.92
C PRO A 243 -11.84 13.03 8.79
N GLU A 244 -12.18 13.90 9.74
CA GLU A 244 -11.64 15.26 9.83
C GLU A 244 -11.29 15.58 11.28
N GLY A 245 -10.26 16.40 11.48
CA GLY A 245 -9.91 16.92 12.80
C GLY A 245 -9.28 15.86 13.71
N GLU A 246 -9.81 15.76 14.93
CA GLU A 246 -9.30 14.84 15.95
C GLU A 246 -9.81 13.42 15.72
N LEU A 247 -8.89 12.47 15.72
CA LEU A 247 -9.17 11.04 15.68
C LEU A 247 -8.14 10.33 16.57
N GLU A 248 -8.60 9.73 17.65
CA GLU A 248 -7.76 8.83 18.44
C GLU A 248 -7.46 7.58 17.60
N GLY A 249 -6.19 7.37 17.28
CA GLY A 249 -5.75 6.28 16.42
C GLY A 249 -4.28 5.98 16.64
N ASP A 250 -3.95 4.70 16.74
CA ASP A 250 -2.58 4.23 16.98
C ASP A 250 -2.21 3.11 16.00
N ALA A 251 -1.31 3.43 15.07
CA ALA A 251 -0.76 2.47 14.11
C ALA A 251 -0.09 1.26 14.77
N SER A 252 0.34 1.37 16.04
CA SER A 252 0.92 0.25 16.81
C SER A 252 -0.05 -0.94 16.95
N LEU A 253 -1.36 -0.68 16.93
CA LEU A 253 -2.39 -1.73 16.94
C LEU A 253 -2.37 -2.53 15.63
N ILE A 254 -2.18 -1.86 14.49
CA ILE A 254 -2.11 -2.48 13.17
C ILE A 254 -0.79 -3.25 13.02
N TYR A 255 0.35 -2.69 13.46
CA TYR A 255 1.62 -3.44 13.50
C TYR A 255 1.52 -4.69 14.39
N GLY A 256 0.86 -4.57 15.55
CA GLY A 256 0.61 -5.68 16.46
C GLY A 256 -0.26 -6.77 15.82
N ALA A 257 -1.29 -6.38 15.07
CA ALA A 257 -2.13 -7.28 14.30
C ALA A 257 -1.33 -8.02 13.22
N ALA A 258 -0.55 -7.30 12.42
CA ALA A 258 0.30 -7.88 11.39
C ALA A 258 1.26 -8.94 11.95
N SER A 259 1.93 -8.63 13.08
CA SER A 259 2.85 -9.57 13.74
C SER A 259 2.15 -10.83 14.25
N ARG A 260 0.93 -10.72 14.81
CA ARG A 260 0.15 -11.88 15.25
C ARG A 260 -0.22 -12.78 14.07
N ILE A 261 -0.67 -12.20 12.97
CA ILE A 261 -1.04 -12.95 11.77
C ILE A 261 0.17 -13.64 11.16
N GLU A 262 1.34 -12.99 11.14
CA GLU A 262 2.58 -13.63 10.71
C GLU A 262 2.95 -14.83 11.60
N MET A 263 2.71 -14.74 12.92
CA MET A 263 2.92 -15.89 13.82
C MET A 263 1.98 -17.04 13.50
N GLU A 264 0.67 -16.79 13.32
CA GLU A 264 -0.31 -17.80 12.90
C GLU A 264 0.10 -18.45 11.58
N ALA A 265 0.51 -17.63 10.60
CA ALA A 265 0.92 -18.09 9.28
C ALA A 265 2.22 -18.92 9.27
N ASN A 266 3.08 -18.76 10.29
CA ASN A 266 4.29 -19.57 10.46
C ASN A 266 4.01 -20.86 11.26
N GLY A 267 2.85 -20.98 11.88
CA GLY A 267 2.39 -22.17 12.59
C GLY A 267 1.77 -23.25 11.68
N ILE A 268 1.53 -22.94 10.41
CA ILE A 268 0.86 -23.79 9.42
C ILE A 268 1.68 -23.99 8.14
#